data_AF-A0A7J7K286-F1
#
_entry.id   AF-A0A7J7K286-F1
#
_cell.length_a   1.000
_cell.length_b   1.000
_cell.length_c   1.000
_cell.angle_alpha   90.00
_cell.angle_beta   90.00
_cell.angle_gamma   90.00
#
_symmetry.space_group_name_H-M   'P 1'
#
loop_
_entity.id
_entity.type
_entity.pdbx_description
1 polymer ?
#
loop_
_entity_poly.entity_id
_entity_poly.type
_entity_poly.pdbx_seq_one_letter_code
_entity_poly.pdbx_strand_id
1 'polypeptide(L)'
;MLKTNTIKQNKYTAAKSELQKYTRKLKSDWWEAKAKSLQQAADINDMKSFYGGLREVYGPVKRGTSQLTALDGNTVLQEKSEILNRFADHFAQLLNVPGTLDIKAAIDIETRPEVHCLSEPAEVWEVIDAIDDIREGLKFDNFSKKTSNKIIKRHQLLSTKQECSSIDEYVTNLHCL
;
A
#
# COMPACT_ATOMS: atom_id res chain seq x y z
N MET A 1 -56.22 -41.99 -5.99
CA MET A 1 -55.94 -40.59 -6.43
C MET A 1 -54.64 -39.99 -5.88
N LEU A 2 -54.06 -40.48 -4.79
CA LEU A 2 -52.83 -39.90 -4.19
C LEU A 2 -51.54 -40.11 -5.01
N LYS A 3 -51.42 -41.23 -5.75
CA LYS A 3 -50.20 -41.58 -6.52
C LYS A 3 -49.89 -40.62 -7.67
N THR A 4 -50.88 -39.96 -8.25
CA THR A 4 -50.67 -39.06 -9.40
C THR A 4 -50.14 -37.69 -8.99
N ASN A 5 -50.42 -37.26 -7.74
CA ASN A 5 -49.91 -36.01 -7.19
C ASN A 5 -48.41 -36.12 -6.84
N THR A 6 -48.01 -37.23 -6.22
CA THR A 6 -46.59 -37.52 -5.94
C THR A 6 -45.75 -37.66 -7.21
N ILE A 7 -46.29 -38.28 -8.27
CA ILE A 7 -45.59 -38.35 -9.56
C ILE A 7 -45.40 -36.95 -10.17
N LYS A 8 -46.41 -36.08 -10.11
CA LYS A 8 -46.30 -34.70 -10.61
C LYS A 8 -45.29 -33.89 -9.80
N GLN A 9 -45.30 -34.01 -8.47
CA GLN A 9 -44.30 -33.40 -7.59
C GLN A 9 -42.88 -33.87 -7.91
N ASN A 10 -42.68 -35.18 -8.09
CA ASN A 10 -41.36 -35.74 -8.41
C ASN A 10 -40.85 -35.26 -9.77
N LYS A 11 -41.72 -35.12 -10.77
CA LYS A 11 -41.34 -34.55 -12.08
C LYS A 11 -40.93 -33.08 -11.96
N TYR A 12 -41.69 -32.28 -11.20
CA TYR A 12 -41.37 -30.88 -10.97
C TYR A 12 -40.05 -30.70 -10.21
N THR A 13 -39.82 -31.48 -9.15
CA THR A 13 -38.57 -31.40 -8.36
C THR A 13 -37.37 -31.85 -9.17
N ALA A 14 -37.50 -32.88 -10.01
CA ALA A 14 -36.45 -33.31 -10.92
C ALA A 14 -36.08 -32.20 -11.94
N ALA A 15 -37.08 -31.62 -12.63
CA ALA A 15 -36.86 -30.54 -13.57
C ALA A 15 -36.23 -29.29 -12.91
N LYS A 16 -36.68 -28.94 -11.70
CA LYS A 16 -36.09 -27.85 -10.90
C LYS A 16 -34.63 -28.14 -10.56
N SER A 17 -34.31 -29.35 -10.13
CA SER A 17 -32.95 -29.77 -9.79
C SER A 17 -32.03 -29.73 -11.00
N GLU A 18 -32.51 -30.19 -12.16
CA GLU A 18 -31.78 -30.15 -13.42
C GLU A 18 -31.45 -28.72 -13.85
N LEU A 19 -32.45 -27.83 -13.83
CA LEU A 19 -32.25 -26.41 -14.14
C LEU A 19 -31.24 -25.76 -13.18
N GLN A 20 -31.36 -26.04 -11.88
CA GLN A 20 -30.43 -25.52 -10.88
C GLN A 20 -28.99 -26.00 -11.12
N LYS A 21 -28.80 -27.28 -11.45
CA LYS A 21 -27.48 -27.84 -11.79
C LYS A 21 -26.90 -27.14 -13.02
N TYR A 22 -27.72 -26.98 -14.06
CA TYR A 22 -27.30 -26.31 -15.29
C TYR A 22 -26.90 -24.85 -15.04
N THR A 23 -27.72 -24.08 -14.31
CA THR A 23 -27.40 -22.69 -13.96
C THR A 23 -26.15 -22.57 -13.08
N ARG A 24 -25.95 -23.48 -12.13
CA ARG A 24 -24.72 -23.51 -11.31
C ARG A 24 -23.49 -23.78 -12.16
N LYS A 25 -23.59 -24.73 -13.10
CA LYS A 25 -22.51 -25.05 -14.03
C LYS A 25 -22.14 -23.84 -14.87
N LEU A 26 -23.12 -23.20 -15.52
CA LEU A 26 -22.88 -21.98 -16.31
C LEU A 26 -22.19 -20.87 -15.51
N LYS A 27 -22.60 -20.65 -14.26
CA LYS A 27 -21.95 -19.68 -13.38
C LYS A 27 -20.52 -20.07 -13.06
N SER A 28 -20.28 -21.34 -12.70
CA SER A 28 -18.94 -21.86 -12.39
C SER A 28 -18.01 -21.71 -13.60
N ASP A 29 -18.46 -22.14 -14.78
CA ASP A 29 -17.72 -22.07 -16.03
C ASP A 29 -17.33 -20.61 -16.34
N TRP A 30 -18.26 -19.66 -16.15
CA TRP A 30 -17.97 -18.24 -16.32
C TRP A 30 -16.94 -17.71 -15.32
N TRP A 31 -17.06 -18.06 -14.02
CA TRP A 31 -16.11 -17.64 -12.99
C TRP A 31 -14.70 -18.19 -13.24
N GLU A 32 -14.59 -19.45 -13.63
CA GLU A 32 -13.30 -20.08 -13.97
C GLU A 32 -12.66 -19.42 -15.19
N ALA A 33 -13.43 -19.15 -16.24
CA ALA A 33 -12.94 -18.45 -17.42
C ALA A 33 -12.48 -17.02 -17.07
N LYS A 34 -13.25 -16.30 -16.24
CA LYS A 34 -12.90 -14.94 -15.81
C LYS A 34 -11.63 -14.91 -14.96
N ALA A 35 -11.48 -15.86 -14.04
CA ALA A 35 -10.29 -15.99 -13.20
C ALA A 35 -9.03 -16.26 -14.03
N LYS A 36 -9.11 -17.16 -15.02
CA LYS A 36 -7.99 -17.42 -15.95
C LYS A 36 -7.59 -16.19 -16.73
N SER A 37 -8.56 -15.44 -17.26
CA SER A 37 -8.29 -14.20 -18.00
C SER A 37 -7.63 -13.13 -17.13
N LEU A 38 -8.09 -12.96 -15.88
CA LEU A 38 -7.49 -12.02 -14.93
C LEU A 38 -6.06 -12.42 -14.56
N GLN A 39 -5.83 -13.71 -14.30
CA GLN A 39 -4.49 -14.21 -14.00
C GLN A 39 -3.54 -13.97 -15.17
N GLN A 40 -3.96 -14.30 -16.39
CA GLN A 40 -3.16 -14.06 -17.60
C GLN A 40 -2.83 -12.57 -17.78
N ALA A 41 -3.80 -11.68 -17.57
CA ALA A 41 -3.58 -10.24 -17.64
C ALA A 41 -2.56 -9.76 -16.60
N ALA A 42 -2.59 -10.31 -15.39
CA ALA A 42 -1.60 -10.03 -14.36
C ALA A 42 -0.21 -10.56 -14.72
N ASP A 43 -0.14 -11.80 -15.25
CA ASP A 43 1.12 -12.44 -15.63
C ASP A 43 1.86 -11.67 -16.74
N ILE A 44 1.13 -11.09 -17.70
CA ILE A 44 1.71 -10.24 -18.76
C ILE A 44 1.84 -8.76 -18.37
N ASN A 45 1.54 -8.40 -17.11
CA ASN A 45 1.52 -7.03 -16.60
C ASN A 45 0.59 -6.06 -17.36
N ASP A 46 -0.49 -6.57 -17.97
CA ASP A 46 -1.54 -5.73 -18.56
C ASP A 46 -2.55 -5.30 -17.49
N MET A 47 -2.13 -4.30 -16.71
CA MET A 47 -2.94 -3.76 -15.61
C MET A 47 -4.26 -3.17 -16.11
N LYS A 48 -4.33 -2.68 -17.36
CA LYS A 48 -5.57 -2.11 -17.92
C LYS A 48 -6.64 -3.18 -18.08
N SER A 49 -6.28 -4.31 -18.67
CA SER A 49 -7.20 -5.45 -18.83
C SER A 49 -7.53 -6.09 -17.49
N PHE A 50 -6.57 -6.19 -16.57
CA PHE A 50 -6.79 -6.70 -15.22
C PHE A 50 -7.84 -5.88 -14.45
N TYR A 51 -7.64 -4.56 -14.33
CA TYR A 51 -8.60 -3.69 -13.64
C TYR A 51 -9.94 -3.58 -14.37
N GLY A 52 -9.94 -3.65 -15.71
CA GLY A 52 -11.16 -3.77 -16.51
C GLY A 52 -11.96 -5.01 -16.14
N GLY A 53 -11.31 -6.17 -16.05
CA GLY A 53 -11.94 -7.43 -15.65
C GLY A 53 -12.46 -7.42 -14.22
N LEU A 54 -11.72 -6.82 -13.27
CA LEU A 54 -12.18 -6.65 -11.89
C LEU A 54 -13.45 -5.80 -11.82
N ARG A 55 -13.52 -4.71 -12.60
CA ARG A 55 -14.70 -3.84 -12.64
C ARG A 55 -15.94 -4.55 -13.19
N GLU A 56 -15.77 -5.50 -14.09
CA GLU A 56 -16.88 -6.34 -14.58
C GLU A 56 -17.36 -7.32 -13.51
N VAL A 57 -16.44 -7.88 -12.71
CA VAL A 57 -16.75 -8.79 -11.60
C VAL A 57 -17.52 -8.09 -10.48
N TYR A 58 -17.02 -6.94 -10.03
CA TYR A 58 -17.66 -6.18 -8.94
C TYR A 58 -18.83 -5.30 -9.40
N GLY A 59 -18.94 -5.09 -10.72
CA GLY A 59 -19.92 -4.21 -11.32
C GLY A 59 -19.62 -2.72 -11.11
N PRO A 60 -20.57 -1.84 -11.45
CA PRO A 60 -20.44 -0.41 -11.24
C PRO A 60 -20.25 -0.11 -9.74
N VAL A 61 -19.10 0.45 -9.38
CA VAL A 61 -18.89 1.00 -8.04
C VAL A 61 -19.93 2.09 -7.84
N LYS A 62 -20.82 1.91 -6.86
CA LYS A 62 -21.70 2.97 -6.38
C LYS A 62 -20.81 4.06 -5.78
N ARG A 63 -20.39 5.02 -6.59
CA ARG A 63 -19.78 6.25 -6.11
C ARG A 63 -20.89 7.06 -5.47
N GLY A 64 -21.24 6.71 -4.23
CA GLY A 64 -21.77 7.72 -3.33
C GLY A 64 -20.61 8.67 -3.09
N THR A 65 -20.53 9.77 -3.85
CA THR A 65 -19.81 10.93 -3.34
C THR A 65 -20.57 11.35 -2.11
N SER A 66 -20.15 10.85 -0.95
CA SER A 66 -20.66 11.34 0.33
C SER A 66 -20.42 12.83 0.30
N GLN A 67 -21.51 13.60 0.29
CA GLN A 67 -21.42 15.04 0.35
C GLN A 67 -20.79 15.39 1.70
N LEU A 68 -19.73 16.20 1.68
CA LEU A 68 -19.04 16.59 2.90
C LEU A 68 -19.96 17.50 3.69
N THR A 69 -20.23 17.17 4.95
CA THR A 69 -21.03 18.02 5.83
C THR A 69 -20.16 18.94 6.65
N ALA A 70 -20.69 20.12 6.98
CA ALA A 70 -20.06 21.04 7.92
C ALA A 70 -19.91 20.40 9.30
N LEU A 71 -19.24 21.09 10.22
CA LEU A 71 -19.06 20.60 11.59
C LEU A 71 -20.40 20.31 12.28
N ASP A 72 -21.44 21.09 11.95
CA ASP A 72 -22.79 20.96 12.50
C ASP A 72 -23.54 19.69 12.02
N GLY A 73 -22.96 18.94 11.07
CA GLY A 73 -23.49 17.65 10.58
C GLY A 73 -24.73 17.74 9.66
N ASN A 74 -25.42 18.88 9.62
CA ASN A 74 -26.68 19.06 8.89
C ASN A 74 -26.51 19.79 7.55
N THR A 75 -25.49 20.63 7.43
CA THR A 75 -25.24 21.45 6.23
C THR A 75 -24.30 20.72 5.29
N VAL A 76 -24.76 20.50 4.06
CA VAL A 76 -23.93 19.95 2.97
C VAL A 76 -23.07 21.07 2.38
N LEU A 77 -21.75 20.86 2.35
CA LEU A 77 -20.79 21.77 1.75
C LEU A 77 -20.69 21.52 0.25
N GLN A 78 -20.86 22.59 -0.53
CA GLN A 78 -20.75 22.55 -2.00
C GLN A 78 -19.63 23.44 -2.51
N GLU A 79 -19.22 24.47 -1.77
CA GLU A 79 -18.16 25.36 -2.16
C GLU A 79 -16.78 24.74 -1.84
N LYS A 80 -15.82 24.91 -2.76
CA LYS A 80 -14.45 24.39 -2.58
C LYS A 80 -13.74 24.97 -1.35
N SER A 81 -13.95 26.25 -1.07
CA SER A 81 -13.35 26.95 0.09
C SER A 81 -13.84 26.34 1.41
N GLU A 82 -15.15 26.13 1.54
CA GLU A 82 -15.79 25.51 2.69
C GLU A 82 -15.33 24.05 2.89
N ILE A 83 -15.19 23.29 1.80
CA ILE A 83 -14.66 21.93 1.84
C ILE A 83 -13.23 21.91 2.41
N LEU A 84 -12.36 22.82 1.94
CA LEU A 84 -10.98 22.90 2.43
C LEU A 84 -10.92 23.30 3.91
N ASN A 85 -11.76 24.26 4.33
CA ASN A 85 -11.86 24.64 5.73
C ASN A 85 -12.34 23.46 6.59
N ARG A 86 -13.33 22.70 6.13
CA ARG A 86 -13.82 21.52 6.83
C ARG A 86 -12.76 20.43 6.99
N PHE A 87 -11.91 20.23 5.99
CA PHE A 87 -10.75 19.35 6.10
C PHE A 87 -9.77 19.86 7.15
N ALA A 88 -9.45 21.16 7.14
CA ALA A 88 -8.56 21.75 8.14
C ALA A 88 -9.11 21.53 9.58
N ASP A 89 -10.41 21.79 9.79
CA ASP A 89 -11.08 21.56 11.07
C ASP A 89 -11.01 20.09 11.50
N HIS A 90 -11.28 19.17 10.57
CA HIS A 90 -11.27 17.73 10.85
C HIS A 90 -9.86 17.26 11.25
N PHE A 91 -8.82 17.66 10.51
CA PHE A 91 -7.45 17.29 10.84
C PHE A 91 -6.95 17.95 12.11
N ALA A 92 -7.35 19.19 12.39
CA ALA A 92 -7.04 19.85 13.65
C ALA A 92 -7.63 19.06 14.83
N GLN A 93 -8.88 18.62 14.74
CA GLN A 93 -9.50 17.80 15.79
C GLN A 93 -8.84 16.42 15.92
N LEU A 94 -8.45 15.81 14.81
CA LEU A 94 -7.89 14.46 14.80
C LEU A 94 -6.44 14.41 15.30
N LEU A 95 -5.61 15.36 14.88
CA LEU A 95 -4.17 15.35 15.14
C LEU A 95 -3.78 16.18 16.37
N ASN A 96 -4.51 17.26 16.66
CA ASN A 96 -4.20 18.14 17.80
C ASN A 96 -5.08 17.83 19.01
N VAL A 97 -5.34 16.54 19.26
CA VAL A 97 -6.01 16.11 20.48
C VAL A 97 -5.06 16.41 21.66
N PRO A 98 -5.47 17.22 22.66
CA PRO A 98 -4.63 17.46 23.82
C PRO A 98 -4.47 16.15 24.60
N GLY A 99 -3.28 15.56 24.50
CA GLY A 99 -2.89 14.37 25.26
C GLY A 99 -2.18 14.75 26.55
N THR A 100 -2.50 14.07 27.65
CA THR A 100 -1.69 14.11 28.87
C THR A 100 -0.51 13.16 28.69
N LEU A 101 0.67 13.72 28.39
CA LEU A 101 1.91 12.95 28.34
C LEU A 101 2.39 12.71 29.78
N ASP A 102 2.52 11.45 30.19
CA ASP A 102 3.20 11.13 31.45
C ASP A 102 4.70 11.34 31.26
N ILE A 103 5.25 12.36 31.93
CA ILE A 103 6.65 12.75 31.84
C ILE A 103 7.56 11.58 32.27
N LYS A 104 7.12 10.72 33.20
CA LYS A 104 7.89 9.54 33.60
C LYS A 104 8.02 8.54 32.45
N ALA A 105 6.91 8.24 31.78
CA ALA A 105 6.91 7.37 30.61
C ALA A 105 7.74 7.96 29.46
N ALA A 106 7.81 9.28 29.32
CA ALA A 106 8.63 9.95 28.30
C ALA A 106 10.14 9.88 28.60
N ILE A 107 10.53 9.97 29.88
CA ILE A 107 11.93 9.85 30.32
C ILE A 107 12.41 8.39 30.22
N ASP A 108 11.53 7.42 30.45
CA ASP A 108 11.85 5.99 30.34
C ASP A 108 12.04 5.53 28.88
N ILE A 109 11.78 6.38 27.88
CA ILE A 109 12.06 6.05 26.47
C ILE A 109 13.57 6.16 26.24
N GLU A 110 14.20 5.02 25.99
CA GLU A 110 15.62 4.96 25.62
C GLU A 110 15.87 5.76 24.33
N THR A 111 16.58 6.87 24.44
CA THR A 111 16.92 7.73 23.30
C THR A 111 17.99 7.08 22.45
N ARG A 112 17.71 6.89 21.16
CA ARG A 112 18.73 6.42 20.20
C ARG A 112 19.80 7.51 20.04
N PRO A 113 21.10 7.15 19.92
CA PRO A 113 22.15 8.12 19.65
C PRO A 113 21.84 8.95 18.39
N GLU A 114 22.20 10.22 18.42
CA GLU A 114 22.04 11.13 17.30
C GLU A 114 22.80 10.59 16.07
N VAL A 115 22.09 10.49 14.94
CA VAL A 115 22.67 10.00 13.68
C VAL A 115 22.91 11.20 12.76
N HIS A 116 24.03 11.89 12.97
CA HIS A 116 24.36 13.14 12.25
C HIS A 116 24.42 12.98 10.72
N CYS A 117 24.73 11.79 10.22
CA CYS A 117 24.81 11.54 8.77
C CYS A 117 23.44 11.61 8.05
N LEU A 118 22.31 11.55 8.77
CA LEU A 118 20.98 11.77 8.18
C LEU A 118 20.69 13.26 7.94
N SER A 119 21.45 14.16 8.57
CA SER A 119 21.37 15.60 8.35
C SER A 119 22.28 16.07 7.22
N GLU A 120 23.17 15.21 6.72
CA GLU A 120 23.99 15.51 5.56
C GLU A 120 23.16 15.49 4.27
N PRO A 121 23.41 16.41 3.33
CA PRO A 121 22.77 16.36 2.03
C PRO A 121 23.16 15.08 1.28
N ALA A 122 22.18 14.49 0.59
CA ALA A 122 22.39 13.31 -0.24
C ALA A 122 23.40 13.60 -1.36
N GLU A 123 24.30 12.66 -1.60
CA GLU A 123 25.27 12.77 -2.69
C GLU A 123 24.65 12.33 -4.03
N VAL A 124 25.17 12.88 -5.14
CA VAL A 124 24.61 12.67 -6.48
C VAL A 124 24.53 11.19 -6.86
N TRP A 125 25.53 10.39 -6.47
CA TRP A 125 25.54 8.95 -6.75
C TRP A 125 24.47 8.19 -5.95
N GLU A 126 24.15 8.62 -4.73
CA GLU A 126 23.09 8.00 -3.90
C GLU A 126 21.72 8.21 -4.57
N VAL A 127 21.52 9.39 -5.14
CA VAL A 127 20.29 9.74 -5.87
C VAL A 127 20.18 8.93 -7.17
N ILE A 128 21.27 8.79 -7.92
CA ILE A 128 21.31 7.99 -9.17
C ILE A 128 21.01 6.52 -8.87
N ASP A 129 21.69 5.93 -7.88
CA ASP A 129 21.47 4.55 -7.47
C ASP A 129 20.02 4.33 -7.01
N ALA A 130 19.44 5.29 -6.28
CA ALA A 130 18.06 5.20 -5.86
C ALA A 130 17.08 5.23 -7.04
N ILE A 131 17.35 6.04 -8.05
CA ILE A 131 16.54 6.09 -9.28
C ILE A 131 16.63 4.77 -10.04
N ASP A 132 17.82 4.20 -10.17
CA ASP A 132 18.02 2.93 -10.88
C ASP A 132 17.39 1.76 -10.11
N ASP A 133 17.51 1.73 -8.78
CA ASP A 133 16.86 0.73 -7.92
C ASP A 133 15.33 0.76 -8.05
N ILE A 134 14.73 1.95 -8.20
CA ILE A 134 13.29 2.13 -8.45
C ILE A 134 12.91 1.63 -9.84
N ARG A 135 13.74 1.87 -10.86
CA ARG A 135 13.51 1.41 -12.24
C ARG A 135 13.59 -0.11 -12.36
N GLU A 136 14.47 -0.74 -11.60
CA GLU A 136 14.64 -2.21 -11.58
C GLU A 136 13.59 -2.94 -10.74
N GLY A 137 12.72 -2.21 -10.02
CA GLY A 137 11.65 -2.80 -9.23
C GLY A 137 12.16 -3.55 -7.99
N LEU A 138 13.27 -3.11 -7.40
CA LEU A 138 13.78 -3.73 -6.19
C LEU A 138 12.75 -3.64 -5.06
N LYS A 139 12.49 -4.78 -4.41
CA LYS A 139 11.61 -4.84 -3.24
C LYS A 139 12.13 -3.89 -2.15
N PHE A 140 11.23 -3.14 -1.54
CA PHE A 140 11.53 -2.10 -0.54
C PHE A 140 12.47 -2.59 0.58
N ASP A 141 12.32 -3.84 1.01
CA ASP A 141 13.17 -4.45 2.05
C ASP A 141 14.64 -4.59 1.63
N ASN A 142 14.90 -4.87 0.34
CA ASN A 142 16.25 -4.99 -0.21
C ASN A 142 16.87 -3.62 -0.45
N PHE A 143 16.05 -2.65 -0.87
CA PHE A 143 16.44 -1.26 -1.00
C PHE A 143 16.89 -0.67 0.33
N SER A 144 16.11 -0.89 1.41
CA SER A 144 16.42 -0.42 2.76
C SER A 144 17.75 -0.98 3.29
N LYS A 145 18.04 -2.27 3.06
CA LYS A 145 19.32 -2.89 3.47
C LYS A 145 20.51 -2.34 2.67
N LYS A 146 20.38 -2.20 1.35
CA LYS A 146 21.44 -1.72 0.45
C LYS A 146 21.81 -0.26 0.77
N THR A 147 20.81 0.60 0.92
CA THR A 147 21.01 2.03 1.28
C THR A 147 21.59 2.18 2.68
N SER A 148 21.04 1.48 3.68
CA SER A 148 21.58 1.51 5.06
C SER A 148 23.06 1.12 5.11
N ASN A 149 23.45 0.06 4.42
CA ASN A 149 24.85 -0.39 4.38
C ASN A 149 25.78 0.64 3.72
N LYS A 150 25.32 1.35 2.68
CA LYS A 150 26.12 2.40 2.01
C LYS A 150 26.26 3.65 2.87
N ILE A 151 25.19 4.07 3.57
CA ILE A 151 25.21 5.19 4.52
C ILE A 151 26.16 4.86 5.69
N ILE A 152 26.11 3.64 6.22
CA ILE A 152 27.05 3.17 7.26
C ILE A 152 28.49 3.23 6.78
N LYS A 153 28.78 2.75 5.56
CA LYS A 153 30.12 2.83 4.97
C LYS A 153 30.60 4.27 4.77
N ARG A 154 29.73 5.17 4.31
CA ARG A 154 30.03 6.60 4.18
C ARG A 154 30.37 7.21 5.54
N HIS A 155 29.59 6.93 6.58
CA HIS A 155 29.88 7.38 7.95
C HIS A 155 31.24 6.87 8.45
N GLN A 156 31.55 5.59 8.24
CA GLN A 156 32.86 5.02 8.60
C GLN A 156 34.01 5.74 7.88
N LEU A 157 33.86 6.01 6.58
CA LEU A 157 34.88 6.73 5.79
C LEU A 157 35.02 8.21 6.19
N LEU A 158 33.94 8.88 6.55
CA LEU A 158 33.98 10.27 7.02
C LEU A 158 34.62 10.38 8.41
N SER A 159 34.30 9.44 9.31
CA SER A 159 34.92 9.33 10.63
C SER A 159 36.42 9.08 10.54
N THR A 160 36.89 8.18 9.66
CA THR A 160 38.33 7.92 9.48
C THR A 160 39.05 9.10 8.83
N LYS A 161 38.39 9.85 7.94
CA LYS A 161 38.94 11.11 7.40
C LYS A 161 39.12 12.19 8.46
N GLN A 162 38.20 12.30 9.42
CA GLN A 162 38.28 13.26 10.52
C GLN A 162 39.41 12.96 11.51
N GLU A 163 39.83 11.69 11.61
CA GLU A 163 40.91 11.25 12.50
C GLU A 163 42.31 11.31 11.86
N CYS A 164 42.41 11.37 10.52
CA CYS A 164 43.70 11.41 9.82
C CYS A 164 44.25 12.84 9.70
N SER A 165 45.53 13.03 10.03
CA SER A 165 46.17 14.36 9.97
C SER A 165 46.80 14.67 8.60
N SER A 166 46.91 13.65 7.72
CA SER A 166 47.45 13.77 6.37
C SER A 166 46.74 12.82 5.38
N ILE A 167 46.73 13.20 4.10
CA ILE A 167 46.17 12.38 3.01
C ILE A 167 46.94 11.05 2.86
N ASP A 168 48.26 11.06 3.09
CA ASP A 168 49.09 9.85 2.98
C ASP A 168 48.76 8.82 4.09
N GLU A 169 48.35 9.30 5.27
CA GLU A 169 47.91 8.50 6.42
C GLU A 169 46.52 7.88 6.16
N TYR A 170 45.64 8.62 5.50
CA TYR A 170 44.32 8.11 5.09
C TYR A 170 44.43 7.00 4.03
N VAL A 171 45.31 7.17 3.03
CA VAL A 171 45.50 6.19 1.94
C VAL A 171 46.15 4.90 2.45
N THR A 172 47.08 5.00 3.40
CA THR A 172 47.71 3.82 4.02
C THR A 172 46.74 3.05 4.91
N ASN A 173 45.91 3.72 5.71
CA ASN A 173 44.90 3.07 6.55
C ASN A 173 43.81 2.36 5.74
N LEU A 174 43.43 2.89 4.57
CA LEU A 174 42.48 2.26 3.64
C LEU A 174 43.02 0.99 2.97
N HIS A 175 44.33 0.91 2.72
CA HIS A 175 44.98 -0.25 2.12
C HIS A 175 45.21 -1.40 3.12
N CYS A 176 45.00 -1.17 4.41
CA CYS A 176 45.19 -2.14 5.49
C CYS A 176 43.89 -2.74 6.05
N LEU A 177 42.71 -2.32 5.59
CA LEU A 177 41.38 -2.85 5.93
C LEU A 177 40.84 -3.77 4.81
#